data_AF-A0A4W5MD71-F1
#
_entry.id   AF-A0A4W5MD71-F1
#
_cell.length_a   1.000
_cell.length_b   1.000
_cell.length_c   1.000
_cell.angle_alpha   90.00
_cell.angle_beta   90.00
_cell.angle_gamma   90.00
#
_symmetry.space_group_name_H-M   'P 1'
#
loop_
_entity.id
_entity.type
_entity.pdbx_description
1 polymer ?
#
loop_
_entity_poly.entity_id
_entity_poly.type
_entity_poly.pdbx_seq_one_letter_code
_entity_poly.pdbx_strand_id
1 'polypeptide(L)'
;MDSRVVVSESVLLVDGGETIVVQGLWVAPSVRGQGITGAIQRHVTVFACRLVRRLFLKLGTLMYLSSCLWQGILSLCCEVGDIGPFLEELQQRLDQEYKAEAFNPVTLSQAEAEKAVLSTYVVANLLPGGTIINNWEPLNLMEDNLEVLRRRGLTWVADCPLRPNALSLCTRPHPVPYCHVALHLNINVFWSHLEICANQMRWRIAAECCGSHAG
;
A
#
# COMPACT_ATOMS: atom_id res chain seq x y z
N MET A 1 -7.21 38.95 10.77
CA MET A 1 -7.96 37.87 10.11
C MET A 1 -7.27 36.57 10.49
N ASP A 2 -7.91 35.77 11.34
CA ASP A 2 -7.39 34.45 11.71
C ASP A 2 -7.53 33.52 10.50
N SER A 3 -6.41 33.24 9.84
CA SER A 3 -6.35 32.41 8.65
C SER A 3 -6.48 30.94 9.05
N ARG A 4 -7.71 30.45 9.15
CA ARG A 4 -8.01 29.04 9.47
C ARG A 4 -8.20 28.23 8.19
N VAL A 5 -7.46 27.13 8.04
CA VAL A 5 -7.70 26.14 6.99
C VAL A 5 -9.00 25.39 7.30
N VAL A 6 -9.99 25.52 6.42
CA VAL A 6 -11.31 24.86 6.56
C VAL A 6 -11.50 23.68 5.61
N VAL A 7 -10.55 23.48 4.70
CA VAL A 7 -10.60 22.45 3.67
C VAL A 7 -9.19 22.22 3.13
N SER A 8 -8.86 20.96 2.83
CA SER A 8 -7.58 20.56 2.25
C SER A 8 -7.78 19.37 1.33
N GLU A 9 -7.13 19.37 0.17
CA GLU A 9 -7.06 18.25 -0.75
C GLU A 9 -5.58 17.95 -1.06
N SER A 10 -5.17 16.70 -0.88
CA SER A 10 -3.84 16.20 -1.21
C SER A 10 -3.92 15.31 -2.44
N VAL A 11 -3.02 15.54 -3.39
CA VAL A 11 -2.92 14.77 -4.62
C VAL A 11 -1.49 14.33 -4.87
N LEU A 12 -1.33 13.13 -5.40
CA LEU A 12 -0.06 12.58 -5.85
C LEU A 12 -0.06 12.50 -7.38
N LEU A 13 0.97 13.07 -8.00
CA LEU A 13 1.26 12.87 -9.41
C LEU A 13 2.07 11.59 -9.56
N VAL A 14 1.55 10.66 -10.36
CA VAL A 14 2.18 9.37 -10.65
C VAL A 14 2.25 9.18 -12.17
N ASP A 15 2.91 8.12 -12.60
CA ASP A 15 3.00 7.72 -14.01
C ASP A 15 3.67 8.78 -14.91
N GLY A 16 4.78 9.37 -14.45
CA GLY A 16 5.43 10.47 -15.17
C GLY A 16 4.58 11.74 -15.28
N GLY A 17 3.58 11.86 -14.40
CA GLY A 17 2.62 12.95 -14.35
C GLY A 17 1.31 12.66 -15.06
N GLU A 18 1.18 11.58 -15.83
CA GLU A 18 -0.03 11.33 -16.63
C GLU A 18 -1.29 11.05 -15.78
N THR A 19 -1.08 10.59 -14.54
CA THR A 19 -2.15 10.21 -13.61
C THR A 19 -2.04 11.02 -12.31
N ILE A 20 -3.20 11.43 -11.79
CA ILE A 20 -3.33 11.99 -10.44
C ILE A 20 -4.11 11.02 -9.55
N VAL A 21 -3.56 10.77 -8.38
CA VAL A 21 -4.23 10.02 -7.32
C VAL A 21 -4.58 10.97 -6.18
N VAL A 22 -5.87 11.06 -5.84
CA VAL A 22 -6.32 11.83 -4.68
C VAL A 22 -6.02 11.03 -3.42
N GLN A 23 -5.10 11.51 -2.59
CA GLN A 23 -4.69 10.83 -1.35
C GLN A 23 -5.61 11.16 -0.18
N GLY A 24 -6.21 12.35 -0.18
CA GLY A 24 -7.06 12.78 0.91
C GLY A 24 -7.80 14.06 0.60
N LEU A 25 -9.04 14.11 1.08
CA LEU A 25 -9.87 15.31 1.08
C LEU A 25 -10.44 15.46 2.49
N TRP A 26 -10.18 16.60 3.10
CA TRP A 26 -10.74 16.95 4.39
C TRP A 26 -11.52 18.26 4.30
N VAL A 27 -12.71 18.28 4.90
CA VAL A 27 -13.57 19.46 4.99
C VAL A 27 -14.02 19.63 6.45
N ALA A 28 -13.78 20.82 6.99
CA ALA A 28 -14.18 21.18 8.35
C ALA A 28 -15.70 21.02 8.52
N PRO A 29 -16.18 20.45 9.64
CA PRO A 29 -17.62 20.21 9.86
C PRO A 29 -18.49 21.46 9.65
N SER A 30 -17.99 22.63 10.05
CA SER A 30 -18.71 23.91 9.97
C SER A 30 -19.01 24.39 8.54
N VAL A 31 -18.35 23.82 7.53
CA VAL A 31 -18.50 24.25 6.12
C VAL A 31 -18.95 23.12 5.19
N ARG A 32 -19.32 21.96 5.74
CA ARG A 32 -19.91 20.85 4.98
C ARG A 32 -21.29 21.25 4.44
N GLY A 33 -21.70 20.66 3.32
CA GLY A 33 -22.97 20.98 2.66
C GLY A 33 -22.99 22.29 1.86
N GLN A 34 -21.91 23.08 1.88
CA GLN A 34 -21.81 24.36 1.16
C GLN A 34 -21.20 24.24 -0.25
N GLY A 35 -21.00 23.01 -0.75
CA GLY A 35 -20.43 22.76 -2.09
C GLY A 35 -18.92 23.00 -2.22
N ILE A 36 -18.22 23.29 -1.12
CA ILE A 36 -16.77 23.60 -1.11
C ILE A 36 -15.92 22.46 -1.67
N THR A 37 -16.27 21.21 -1.38
CA THR A 37 -15.60 20.02 -1.95
C THR A 37 -15.52 20.09 -3.47
N GLY A 38 -16.65 20.34 -4.14
CA GLY A 38 -16.69 20.39 -5.60
C GLY A 38 -15.93 21.58 -6.17
N ALA A 39 -15.87 22.71 -5.44
CA ALA A 39 -15.09 23.87 -5.84
C ALA A 39 -13.58 23.58 -5.78
N ILE A 40 -13.12 22.92 -4.72
CA ILE A 40 -11.71 22.57 -4.56
C ILE A 40 -11.27 21.48 -5.52
N GLN A 41 -12.05 20.41 -5.68
CA GLN A 41 -11.73 19.36 -6.64
C GLN A 41 -11.61 19.91 -8.06
N ARG A 42 -12.50 20.84 -8.46
CA ARG A 42 -12.37 21.55 -9.75
C ARG A 42 -11.10 22.38 -9.82
N HIS A 43 -10.77 23.12 -8.76
CA HIS A 43 -9.56 23.94 -8.72
C HIS A 43 -8.30 23.08 -8.84
N VAL A 44 -8.19 22.01 -8.04
CA VAL A 44 -7.06 21.08 -8.04
C VAL A 44 -6.96 20.37 -9.39
N THR A 45 -8.08 19.94 -9.96
CA THR A 45 -8.12 19.36 -11.31
C THR A 45 -7.57 20.32 -12.35
N VAL A 46 -8.04 21.58 -12.38
CA VAL A 46 -7.57 22.59 -13.34
C VAL A 46 -6.09 22.92 -13.12
N PHE A 47 -5.67 23.07 -11.87
CA PHE A 47 -4.28 23.32 -11.52
C PHE A 47 -3.38 22.20 -12.02
N ALA A 48 -3.78 20.96 -11.82
CA ALA A 48 -2.97 19.82 -12.20
C ALA A 48 -2.98 19.54 -13.71
N CYS A 49 -4.10 19.79 -14.41
CA CYS A 49 -4.13 19.83 -15.89
C CYS A 49 -3.17 20.88 -16.49
N ARG A 50 -2.84 21.95 -15.75
CA ARG A 50 -1.85 22.94 -16.21
C ARG A 50 -0.41 22.48 -15.98
N LEU A 51 -0.18 21.69 -14.94
CA LEU A 51 1.15 21.16 -14.61
C LEU A 51 1.53 19.97 -15.51
N VAL A 52 0.56 19.21 -15.99
CA VAL A 52 0.79 18.00 -16.79
C VAL A 52 0.19 18.14 -18.19
N ARG A 53 1.01 17.95 -19.23
CA ARG A 53 0.61 18.06 -20.65
C ARG A 53 -0.43 17.05 -21.12
N ARG A 54 -0.63 15.93 -20.40
CA ARG A 54 -1.60 14.87 -20.72
C ARG A 54 -2.12 14.28 -19.41
N LEU A 55 -3.20 14.83 -18.89
CA LEU A 55 -3.85 14.27 -17.71
C LEU A 55 -4.98 13.34 -18.15
N PHE A 56 -4.90 12.06 -17.79
CA PHE A 56 -6.04 11.16 -17.85
C PHE A 56 -6.69 11.10 -16.47
N LEU A 57 -7.78 11.84 -16.27
CA LEU A 57 -8.64 11.66 -15.11
C LEU A 57 -9.38 10.33 -15.25
N LYS A 58 -8.76 9.24 -14.80
CA LYS A 58 -9.52 8.03 -14.48
C LYS A 58 -10.28 8.32 -13.20
N LEU A 59 -11.55 8.75 -13.35
CA LEU A 59 -12.52 8.64 -12.27
C LEU A 59 -12.53 7.16 -11.90
N GLY A 60 -11.98 6.83 -10.73
CA GLY A 60 -11.83 5.45 -10.29
C GLY A 60 -13.19 4.79 -10.14
N THR A 61 -13.73 4.28 -11.24
CA THR A 61 -14.36 2.97 -11.15
C THR A 61 -13.21 2.09 -10.65
N LEU A 62 -13.30 1.59 -9.42
CA LEU A 62 -12.62 0.38 -9.00
C LEU A 62 -13.11 -0.72 -9.95
N MET A 63 -12.63 -0.66 -11.19
CA MET A 63 -12.86 -1.66 -12.21
C MET A 63 -12.16 -2.86 -11.63
N TYR A 64 -12.97 -3.80 -11.14
CA TYR A 64 -12.55 -5.14 -10.77
C TYR A 64 -11.47 -5.57 -11.74
N LEU A 65 -10.22 -5.65 -11.27
CA LEU A 65 -9.07 -6.06 -12.05
C LEU A 65 -9.39 -7.46 -12.57
N SER A 66 -9.79 -7.54 -13.84
CA SER A 66 -10.50 -8.67 -14.43
C SER A 66 -9.57 -9.77 -14.92
N SER A 67 -8.53 -10.06 -14.15
CA SER A 67 -7.58 -11.13 -14.40
C SER A 67 -7.19 -11.66 -13.03
N CYS A 68 -7.42 -12.95 -12.79
CA CYS A 68 -7.39 -13.66 -11.50
C CYS A 68 -6.03 -13.62 -10.76
N LEU A 69 -5.55 -12.42 -10.46
CA LEU A 69 -4.38 -12.11 -9.65
C LEU A 69 -4.90 -11.33 -8.45
N TRP A 70 -4.57 -11.83 -7.27
CA TRP A 70 -5.19 -11.38 -6.05
C TRP A 70 -4.24 -10.47 -5.28
N GLN A 71 -4.81 -9.39 -4.76
CA GLN A 71 -4.15 -8.54 -3.78
C GLN A 71 -4.96 -8.53 -2.49
N GLY A 72 -4.23 -8.61 -1.39
CA GLY A 72 -4.73 -8.53 -0.04
C GLY A 72 -4.02 -7.37 0.64
N ILE A 73 -4.81 -6.51 1.27
CA ILE A 73 -4.31 -5.39 2.06
C ILE A 73 -4.75 -5.64 3.48
N LEU A 74 -3.79 -5.82 4.38
CA LEU A 74 -4.02 -5.81 5.81
C LEU A 74 -3.58 -4.45 6.33
N SER A 75 -4.56 -3.65 6.77
CA SER A 75 -4.32 -2.39 7.47
C SER A 75 -4.82 -2.52 8.90
N LEU A 76 -3.91 -2.33 9.86
CA LEU A 76 -4.19 -2.47 11.29
C LEU A 76 -3.90 -1.15 11.99
N CYS A 77 -4.84 -0.74 12.84
CA CYS A 77 -4.69 0.38 13.75
C CYS A 77 -5.10 -0.10 15.14
N CYS A 78 -4.13 -0.25 16.03
CA CYS A 78 -4.34 -0.70 17.40
C CYS A 78 -3.41 0.05 18.34
N GLU A 79 -3.73 0.02 19.63
CA GLU A 79 -2.82 0.55 20.64
C GLU A 79 -1.51 -0.25 20.66
N VAL A 80 -0.39 0.40 20.96
CA VAL A 80 0.96 -0.17 20.96
C VAL A 80 1.04 -1.38 21.90
N GLY A 81 0.32 -1.35 23.03
CA GLY A 81 0.25 -2.47 23.96
C GLY A 81 -0.47 -3.69 23.40
N ASP A 82 -1.40 -3.48 22.46
CA ASP A 82 -2.29 -4.52 21.93
C ASP A 82 -1.82 -5.09 20.59
N ILE A 83 -0.84 -4.45 19.93
CA ILE A 83 -0.34 -4.92 18.63
C ILE A 83 0.30 -6.31 18.74
N GLY A 84 1.11 -6.55 19.77
CA GLY A 84 1.75 -7.86 20.00
C GLY A 84 0.72 -8.97 20.17
N PRO A 85 -0.17 -8.89 21.18
CA PRO A 85 -1.22 -9.89 21.40
C PRO A 85 -2.12 -10.12 20.17
N PHE A 86 -2.49 -9.06 19.44
CA PHE A 86 -3.29 -9.18 18.22
C PHE A 86 -2.55 -9.94 17.13
N LEU A 87 -1.28 -9.60 16.89
CA LEU A 87 -0.46 -10.26 15.88
C LEU A 87 -0.20 -11.73 16.25
N GLU A 88 -0.01 -12.05 17.54
CA GLU A 88 0.09 -13.43 18.02
C GLU A 88 -1.21 -14.23 17.79
N GLU A 89 -2.37 -13.65 18.10
CA GLU A 89 -3.67 -14.30 17.85
C GLU A 89 -3.89 -14.53 16.35
N LEU A 90 -3.57 -13.54 15.52
CA LEU A 90 -3.67 -13.65 14.07
C LEU A 90 -2.74 -14.76 13.54
N GLN A 91 -1.51 -14.84 14.04
CA GLN A 91 -0.59 -15.91 13.71
C GLN A 91 -1.14 -17.28 14.11
N GLN A 92 -1.71 -17.42 15.32
CA GLN A 92 -2.30 -18.69 15.77
C GLN A 92 -3.48 -19.12 14.89
N ARG A 93 -4.35 -18.19 14.46
CA ARG A 93 -5.47 -18.49 13.57
C ARG A 93 -4.98 -18.94 12.19
N LEU A 94 -3.96 -18.27 11.64
CA LEU A 94 -3.33 -18.67 10.38
C LEU A 94 -2.71 -20.08 10.49
N ASP A 95 -2.09 -20.40 11.62
CA ASP A 95 -1.48 -21.71 11.89
C ASP A 95 -2.51 -22.84 12.02
N GLN A 96 -3.73 -22.53 12.48
CA GLN A 96 -4.83 -23.48 12.58
C GLN A 96 -5.51 -23.74 11.24
N GLU A 97 -5.73 -22.69 10.43
CA GLU A 97 -6.43 -22.81 9.16
C GLU A 97 -5.55 -23.35 8.03
N TYR A 98 -4.26 -23.02 8.02
CA TYR A 98 -3.35 -23.38 6.94
C TYR A 98 -2.19 -24.23 7.48
N LYS A 99 -2.00 -25.43 6.92
CA LYS A 99 -0.82 -26.24 7.22
C LYS A 99 0.41 -25.54 6.68
N ALA A 100 1.35 -25.25 7.57
CA ALA A 100 2.61 -24.63 7.23
C ALA A 100 3.39 -25.51 6.25
N GLU A 101 3.57 -25.04 5.01
CA GLU A 101 4.61 -25.57 4.15
C GLU A 101 5.93 -24.92 4.53
N ALA A 102 7.02 -25.68 4.49
CA ALA A 102 8.35 -25.20 4.84
C ALA A 102 8.93 -24.32 3.71
N PHE A 103 8.37 -23.13 3.53
CA PHE A 103 8.97 -22.07 2.73
C PHE A 103 9.53 -21.01 3.68
N ASN A 104 10.74 -20.55 3.38
CA ASN A 104 11.41 -19.47 4.11
C ASN A 104 11.38 -18.22 3.24
N PRO A 105 10.42 -17.31 3.46
CA PRO A 105 10.39 -16.03 2.76
C PRO A 105 11.71 -15.30 2.90
N VAL A 106 12.13 -14.65 1.82
CA VAL A 106 13.39 -13.94 1.71
C VAL A 106 13.10 -12.45 1.62
N THR A 107 13.72 -11.67 2.52
CA THR A 107 13.75 -10.22 2.41
C THR A 107 14.62 -9.83 1.22
N LEU A 108 14.04 -9.06 0.30
CA LEU A 108 14.75 -8.58 -0.88
C LEU A 108 15.41 -7.23 -0.56
N SER A 109 16.63 -7.03 -1.05
CA SER A 109 17.20 -5.69 -1.15
C SER A 109 16.38 -4.82 -2.11
N GLN A 110 16.52 -3.49 -2.02
CA GLN A 110 15.82 -2.58 -2.92
C GLN A 110 16.08 -2.90 -4.40
N ALA A 111 17.32 -3.24 -4.77
CA ALA A 111 17.69 -3.58 -6.13
C ALA A 111 17.07 -4.90 -6.61
N GLU A 112 17.01 -5.91 -5.73
CA GLU A 112 16.34 -7.19 -6.02
C GLU A 112 14.83 -7.03 -6.16
N ALA A 113 14.21 -6.22 -5.30
CA ALA A 113 12.79 -5.91 -5.37
C ALA A 113 12.43 -5.20 -6.67
N GLU A 114 13.17 -4.16 -7.06
CA GLU A 114 12.97 -3.44 -8.33
C GLU A 114 13.15 -4.37 -9.53
N LYS A 115 14.21 -5.20 -9.52
CA LYS A 115 14.43 -6.22 -10.56
C LYS A 115 13.27 -7.22 -10.63
N ALA A 116 12.73 -7.64 -9.48
CA ALA A 116 11.63 -8.59 -9.41
C ALA A 116 10.35 -7.98 -10.01
N VAL A 117 9.93 -6.78 -9.58
CA VAL A 117 8.69 -6.16 -10.05
C VAL A 117 8.75 -5.73 -11.51
N LEU A 118 9.95 -5.45 -12.05
CA LEU A 118 10.15 -5.20 -13.48
C LEU A 118 10.24 -6.47 -14.33
N SER A 119 10.32 -7.65 -13.72
CA SER A 119 10.40 -8.91 -14.46
C SER A 119 9.07 -9.25 -15.13
N THR A 120 9.13 -9.67 -16.40
CA THR A 120 7.94 -10.10 -17.15
C THR A 120 7.15 -11.18 -16.43
N TYR A 121 7.83 -12.04 -15.66
CA TYR A 121 7.19 -13.06 -14.85
C TYR A 121 6.29 -12.47 -13.75
N VAL A 122 6.83 -11.57 -12.91
CA VAL A 122 6.06 -10.96 -11.81
C VAL A 122 4.92 -10.10 -12.35
N VAL A 123 5.17 -9.33 -13.42
CA VAL A 123 4.13 -8.51 -14.06
C VAL A 123 2.96 -9.37 -14.55
N ALA A 124 3.24 -10.50 -15.19
CA ALA A 124 2.21 -11.35 -15.77
C ALA A 124 1.51 -12.25 -14.74
N ASN A 125 2.19 -12.64 -13.66
CA ASN A 125 1.73 -13.71 -12.76
C ASN A 125 1.42 -13.26 -11.34
N LEU A 126 1.78 -12.04 -10.94
CA LEU A 126 1.53 -11.54 -9.57
C LEU A 126 0.87 -10.17 -9.52
N LEU A 127 1.15 -9.27 -10.47
CA LEU A 127 0.68 -7.89 -10.39
C LEU A 127 -0.66 -7.69 -11.10
N PRO A 128 -1.74 -7.35 -10.37
CA PRO A 128 -3.04 -7.06 -10.97
C PRO A 128 -2.93 -5.91 -11.98
N GLY A 129 -3.28 -6.19 -13.24
CA GLY A 129 -3.18 -5.22 -14.34
C GLY A 129 -1.74 -4.73 -14.61
N GLY A 130 -0.71 -5.45 -14.13
CA GLY A 130 0.69 -5.02 -14.25
C GLY A 130 1.03 -3.80 -13.38
N THR A 131 0.24 -3.53 -12.35
CA THR A 131 0.42 -2.36 -11.46
C THR A 131 0.70 -2.78 -10.03
N ILE A 132 1.44 -1.92 -9.31
CA ILE A 132 1.64 -2.06 -7.87
C ILE A 132 0.65 -1.14 -7.18
N ILE A 133 -0.20 -1.70 -6.33
CA ILE A 133 -1.09 -0.90 -5.48
C ILE A 133 -0.47 -0.86 -4.08
N ASN A 134 -0.09 0.32 -3.59
CA ASN A 134 0.40 0.51 -2.23
C ASN A 134 -0.23 1.76 -1.61
N ASN A 135 -0.70 1.67 -0.36
CA ASN A 135 -1.48 2.74 0.30
C ASN A 135 -2.68 3.24 -0.54
N TRP A 136 -3.39 2.31 -1.21
CA TRP A 136 -4.51 2.62 -2.11
C TRP A 136 -4.14 3.35 -3.41
N GLU A 137 -2.85 3.51 -3.68
CA GLU A 137 -2.38 4.22 -4.87
C GLU A 137 -1.90 3.20 -5.91
N PRO A 138 -2.54 3.15 -7.10
CA PRO A 138 -2.07 2.34 -8.20
C PRO A 138 -0.87 3.01 -8.87
N LEU A 139 0.22 2.27 -9.01
CA LEU A 139 1.49 2.73 -9.56
C LEU A 139 1.88 1.83 -10.73
N ASN A 140 2.00 2.39 -11.93
CA ASN A 140 2.58 1.67 -13.06
C ASN A 140 4.08 1.40 -12.83
N LEU A 141 4.58 0.35 -13.45
CA LEU A 141 5.98 -0.07 -13.34
C LEU A 141 6.90 0.79 -14.22
N MET A 142 7.28 1.95 -13.69
CA MET A 142 8.19 2.89 -14.34
C MET A 142 9.04 3.61 -13.30
N GLU A 143 10.18 4.14 -13.73
CA GLU A 143 11.22 4.69 -12.86
C GLU A 143 10.68 5.74 -11.87
N ASP A 144 9.84 6.67 -12.32
CA ASP A 144 9.28 7.71 -11.46
C ASP A 144 8.42 7.15 -10.32
N ASN A 145 7.68 6.07 -10.58
CA ASN A 145 6.87 5.40 -9.57
C ASN A 145 7.71 4.49 -8.68
N LEU A 146 8.78 3.89 -9.21
CA LEU A 146 9.76 3.15 -8.39
C LEU A 146 10.44 4.08 -7.39
N GLU A 147 10.74 5.32 -7.80
CA GLU A 147 11.27 6.36 -6.91
C GLU A 147 10.27 6.70 -5.79
N VAL A 148 8.97 6.77 -6.08
CA VAL A 148 7.92 6.93 -5.06
C VAL A 148 7.96 5.76 -4.06
N LEU A 149 8.13 4.53 -4.53
CA LEU A 149 8.23 3.33 -3.67
C LEU A 149 9.52 3.31 -2.84
N ARG A 150 10.67 3.73 -3.39
CA ARG A 150 11.95 3.86 -2.67
C ARG A 150 11.82 4.81 -1.47
N ARG A 151 11.21 5.98 -1.69
CA ARG A 151 11.05 7.01 -0.66
C ARG A 151 10.19 6.57 0.52
N ARG A 152 9.32 5.56 0.33
CA ARG A 152 8.50 4.99 1.40
C ARG A 152 9.28 4.06 2.34
N GLY A 153 10.51 3.68 1.99
CA GLY A 153 11.31 2.76 2.80
C GLY A 153 10.63 1.42 3.00
N LEU A 154 10.04 0.87 1.94
CA LEU A 154 9.29 -0.38 1.99
C LEU A 154 10.23 -1.57 2.23
N THR A 155 9.78 -2.50 3.07
CA THR A 155 10.43 -3.80 3.20
C THR A 155 9.74 -4.79 2.27
N TRP A 156 10.49 -5.29 1.29
CA TRP A 156 10.03 -6.25 0.30
C TRP A 156 10.39 -7.67 0.72
N VAL A 157 9.44 -8.59 0.57
CA VAL A 157 9.65 -10.00 0.92
C VAL A 157 9.01 -10.85 -0.15
N ALA A 158 9.67 -11.93 -0.54
CA ALA A 158 9.19 -12.89 -1.53
C ALA A 158 9.30 -14.31 -1.01
N ASP A 159 8.43 -15.22 -1.47
CA ASP A 159 8.55 -16.66 -1.18
C ASP A 159 9.81 -17.26 -1.81
N CYS A 160 10.27 -16.73 -2.95
CA CYS A 160 11.58 -17.03 -3.52
C CYS A 160 12.14 -15.85 -4.34
N PRO A 161 13.47 -15.75 -4.56
CA PRO A 161 14.09 -14.56 -5.16
C PRO A 161 13.96 -14.46 -6.68
N LEU A 162 13.71 -15.55 -7.41
CA LEU A 162 13.78 -15.57 -8.88
C LEU A 162 12.41 -15.57 -9.57
N ARG A 163 11.49 -16.42 -9.10
CA ARG A 163 10.15 -16.58 -9.70
C ARG A 163 9.12 -16.71 -8.58
N PRO A 164 8.89 -15.62 -7.83
CA PRO A 164 8.02 -15.67 -6.67
C PRO A 164 6.58 -16.02 -7.05
N ASN A 165 5.91 -16.80 -6.20
CA ASN A 165 4.46 -16.98 -6.24
C ASN A 165 3.75 -16.11 -5.20
N ALA A 166 4.52 -15.48 -4.31
CA ALA A 166 4.05 -14.38 -3.47
C ALA A 166 5.12 -13.30 -3.32
N LEU A 167 4.68 -12.05 -3.42
CA LEU A 167 5.48 -10.87 -3.15
C LEU A 167 4.70 -10.00 -2.17
N SER A 168 5.34 -9.57 -1.08
CA SER A 168 4.76 -8.62 -0.15
C SER A 168 5.60 -7.37 -0.02
N LEU A 169 4.91 -6.25 0.15
CA LEU A 169 5.49 -4.94 0.42
C LEU A 169 4.77 -4.34 1.62
N CYS A 170 5.55 -3.79 2.53
CA CYS A 170 5.05 -3.31 3.79
C CYS A 170 5.86 -2.10 4.24
N THR A 171 5.14 -1.09 4.74
CA THR A 171 5.74 0.05 5.43
C THR A 171 6.08 -0.34 6.84
N ARG A 172 7.20 0.16 7.38
CA ARG A 172 7.46 0.03 8.82
C ARG A 172 6.24 0.56 9.62
N PRO A 173 5.87 -0.11 10.73
CA PRO A 173 4.88 0.43 11.66
C PRO A 173 5.23 1.86 12.02
N HIS A 174 4.26 2.76 11.91
CA HIS A 174 4.45 4.19 12.21
C HIS A 174 3.33 4.71 13.12
N PRO A 175 3.62 5.69 13.97
CA PRO A 175 2.64 6.24 14.89
C PRO A 175 1.50 6.93 14.13
N VAL A 176 0.28 6.75 14.62
CA VAL A 176 -0.89 7.46 14.10
C VAL A 176 -0.79 8.94 14.51
N PRO A 177 -0.82 9.90 13.57
CA PRO A 177 -0.55 11.31 13.87
C PRO A 177 -1.39 11.94 14.99
N TYR A 178 -2.61 11.44 15.22
CA TYR A 178 -3.53 11.95 16.26
C TYR A 178 -3.71 11.01 17.46
N CYS A 179 -3.05 9.84 17.44
CA CYS A 179 -3.14 8.84 18.49
C CYS A 179 -1.74 8.25 18.70
N HIS A 180 -0.95 8.87 19.58
CA HIS A 180 0.44 8.47 19.83
C HIS A 180 0.58 7.11 20.49
N VAL A 181 -0.52 6.59 21.04
CA VAL A 181 -0.59 5.23 21.58
C VAL A 181 -0.95 4.22 20.51
N ALA A 182 -1.22 4.62 19.25
CA ALA A 182 -1.57 3.70 18.18
C ALA A 182 -0.51 3.65 17.08
N LEU A 183 -0.29 2.44 16.54
CA LEU A 183 0.55 2.20 15.38
C LEU A 183 -0.30 1.83 14.18
N HIS A 184 0.14 2.27 13.01
CA HIS A 184 -0.42 1.87 11.74
C HIS A 184 0.56 0.95 11.00
N LEU A 185 0.08 -0.24 10.67
CA LEU A 185 0.78 -1.24 9.87
C LEU A 185 -0.01 -1.49 8.58
N ASN A 186 0.67 -1.43 7.44
CA ASN A 186 0.09 -1.75 6.14
C ASN A 186 0.93 -2.81 5.42
N ILE A 187 0.32 -3.97 5.19
CA ILE A 187 0.93 -5.08 4.45
C ILE A 187 0.10 -5.30 3.18
N ASN A 188 0.74 -5.11 2.03
CA ASN A 188 0.22 -5.51 0.74
C ASN A 188 0.85 -6.86 0.36
N VAL A 189 0.03 -7.84 0.00
CA VAL A 189 0.49 -9.13 -0.52
C VAL A 189 -0.09 -9.35 -1.91
N PHE A 190 0.76 -9.76 -2.84
CA PHE A 190 0.42 -10.21 -4.18
C PHE A 190 0.70 -11.71 -4.25
N TRP A 191 -0.24 -12.51 -4.72
CA TRP A 191 -0.07 -13.97 -4.78
C TRP A 191 -0.76 -14.59 -5.98
N SER A 192 -0.27 -15.78 -6.33
CA SER A 192 -0.94 -16.68 -7.28
C SER A 192 -1.77 -17.76 -6.60
N HIS A 193 -1.39 -18.19 -5.38
CA HIS A 193 -2.10 -19.23 -4.59
C HIS A 193 -2.33 -18.78 -3.13
N LEU A 194 -3.50 -19.10 -2.58
CA LEU A 194 -3.93 -18.64 -1.25
C LEU A 194 -3.03 -19.17 -0.12
N GLU A 195 -2.56 -20.42 -0.21
CA GLU A 195 -1.70 -21.04 0.81
C GLU A 195 -0.36 -20.29 0.94
N ILE A 196 0.19 -19.84 -0.19
CA ILE A 196 1.44 -19.05 -0.22
C ILE A 196 1.21 -17.66 0.36
N CYS A 197 0.04 -17.05 0.11
CA CYS A 197 -0.35 -15.80 0.75
C CYS A 197 -0.42 -15.92 2.28
N ALA A 198 -1.09 -16.96 2.79
CA ALA A 198 -1.20 -17.21 4.22
C ALA A 198 0.17 -17.36 4.88
N ASN A 199 1.07 -18.14 4.27
CA ASN A 199 2.45 -18.31 4.75
C ASN A 199 3.26 -17.00 4.70
N GLN A 200 3.16 -16.24 3.60
CA GLN A 200 3.83 -14.94 3.46
C GLN A 200 3.35 -13.94 4.53
N MET A 201 2.05 -13.93 4.80
CA MET A 201 1.43 -13.08 5.81
C MET A 201 1.84 -13.49 7.22
N ARG A 202 1.86 -14.79 7.51
CA ARG A 202 2.34 -15.35 8.77
C ARG A 202 3.78 -14.96 9.06
N TRP A 203 4.70 -15.17 8.11
CA TRP A 203 6.10 -14.79 8.28
C TRP A 203 6.23 -13.29 8.56
N ARG A 204 5.44 -12.47 7.85
CA ARG A 204 5.49 -11.03 8.03
C ARG A 204 5.01 -10.61 9.42
N ILE A 205 3.90 -11.17 9.88
CA ILE A 205 3.37 -10.94 11.21
C ILE A 205 4.43 -11.32 12.27
N ALA A 206 5.04 -12.50 12.14
CA ALA A 206 6.08 -12.96 13.05
C ALA A 206 7.32 -12.04 13.06
N ALA A 207 7.74 -11.54 11.90
CA ALA A 207 8.87 -10.61 11.78
C ALA A 207 8.60 -9.28 12.50
N GLU A 208 7.37 -8.76 12.44
CA GLU A 208 6.98 -7.54 13.16
C GLU A 208 6.81 -7.81 14.68
N CYS A 209 6.31 -8.99 15.07
CA CYS A 209 6.23 -9.41 16.49
C CYS A 209 7.62 -9.47 17.14
N CYS A 210 8.57 -10.16 16.52
CA CYS A 210 9.92 -10.35 17.09
C CYS A 210 10.74 -9.05 17.12
N GLY A 211 10.46 -8.09 16.23
CA GLY A 211 11.09 -6.76 16.24
C GLY A 211 10.58 -5.84 17.35
N SER A 212 9.40 -6.12 17.92
CA SER A 212 8.73 -5.29 18.94
C SER A 212 9.28 -5.49 20.36
N HIS A 213 10.23 -6.41 20.55
CA HIS A 213 10.89 -6.68 21.85
C HIS A 213 12.35 -6.19 21.93
N ALA A 214 12.83 -5.45 20.93
CA ALA A 214 14.14 -4.82 20.94
C ALA A 214 14.00 -3.29 20.97
N GLY A 215 13.65 -2.76 22.14
CA GLY A 215 13.56 -1.33 22.43
C GLY A 215 13.56 -1.09 23.93
#